data_AF-A0A848FA24-F1
#
_entry.id   AF-A0A848FA24-F1
#
_cell.length_a   1.000
_cell.length_b   1.000
_cell.length_c   1.000
_cell.angle_alpha   90.00
_cell.angle_beta   90.00
_cell.angle_gamma   90.00
#
_symmetry.space_group_name_H-M   'P 1'
#
loop_
_entity.id
_entity.type
_entity.pdbx_description
1 polymer ?
#
loop_
_entity_poly.entity_id
_entity_poly.type
_entity_poly.pdbx_seq_one_letter_code
_entity_poly.pdbx_strand_id
1 'polypeptide(L)'
;MLTWSEIESTMQIEFELRLEAQEEAVLRELLEQPALLRRMAPGHLTDDEVRAIAEKALADVVARNAAAAAAAALLEPAQSQPAAALWHWPTLFSWFRPPRR
;
A
#
# COMPACT_ATOMS: atom_id res chain seq x y z
N MET A 1 12.63 12.98 30.68
CA MET A 1 13.82 12.22 30.21
C MET A 1 13.32 10.86 29.80
N LEU A 2 13.66 10.38 28.61
CA LEU A 2 13.34 9.02 28.18
C LEU A 2 14.33 8.05 28.82
N THR A 3 13.85 6.88 29.24
CA THR A 3 14.68 5.76 29.66
C THR A 3 15.35 5.11 28.45
N TRP A 4 16.42 4.35 28.70
CA TRP A 4 17.13 3.62 27.64
C TRP A 4 16.20 2.67 26.86
N SER A 5 15.34 1.94 27.58
CA SER A 5 14.37 1.02 26.97
C SER A 5 13.31 1.74 26.12
N GLU A 6 12.93 2.97 26.47
CA GLU A 6 12.05 3.78 25.62
C GLU A 6 12.73 4.20 24.31
N ILE A 7 14.04 4.48 24.35
CA ILE A 7 14.83 4.80 23.15
C ILE A 7 14.94 3.58 22.25
N GLU A 8 15.27 2.40 22.79
CA GLU A 8 15.36 1.15 22.04
C GLU A 8 14.01 0.81 21.37
N SER A 9 12.92 0.91 22.12
CA SER A 9 11.56 0.71 21.60
C SER A 9 11.22 1.68 20.45
N THR A 10 11.57 2.96 20.61
CA THR A 10 11.35 3.97 19.55
C THR A 10 12.11 3.62 18.28
N MET A 11 13.38 3.21 18.41
CA MET A 11 14.21 2.82 17.26
C MET A 11 13.67 1.59 16.54
N GLN A 12 13.14 0.61 17.28
CA GLN A 12 12.49 -0.56 16.69
C GLN A 12 11.23 -0.17 15.93
N ILE A 13 10.36 0.66 16.52
CA ILE A 13 9.14 1.14 15.87
C ILE A 13 9.48 1.91 14.57
N GLU A 14 10.47 2.79 14.61
CA GLU A 14 10.93 3.52 13.42
C GLU A 14 11.51 2.59 12.34
N PHE A 15 12.12 1.48 12.74
CA PHE A 15 12.60 0.47 11.81
C PHE A 15 11.45 -0.29 11.16
N GLU A 16 10.46 -0.73 11.94
CA GLU A 16 9.22 -1.37 11.46
C GLU A 16 8.49 -0.47 10.45
N LEU A 17 8.26 0.80 10.81
CA LEU A 17 7.59 1.77 9.93
C LEU A 17 8.37 2.03 8.63
N ARG A 18 9.71 2.06 8.69
CA ARG A 18 10.54 2.23 7.48
C ARG A 18 10.45 1.05 6.54
N LEU A 19 10.31 -0.17 7.07
CA LEU A 19 10.12 -1.38 6.28
C LEU A 19 8.72 -1.43 5.67
N GLU A 20 7.68 -1.13 6.45
CA GLU A 20 6.29 -1.10 5.93
C GLU A 20 6.05 -0.03 4.86
N ALA A 21 6.88 1.01 4.83
CA ALA A 21 6.85 2.04 3.79
C ALA A 21 7.49 1.60 2.47
N GLN A 22 8.24 0.49 2.46
CA GLN A 22 8.84 -0.04 1.23
C GLN A 22 7.84 -0.82 0.40
N GLU A 23 8.11 -0.90 -0.89
CA GLU A 23 7.37 -1.78 -1.78
C GLU A 23 7.73 -3.25 -1.54
N GLU A 24 6.79 -4.12 -1.86
CA GLU A 24 6.91 -5.57 -1.73
C GLU A 24 8.18 -6.14 -2.40
N ALA A 25 8.54 -5.62 -3.59
CA ALA A 25 9.73 -6.04 -4.31
C ALA A 25 11.03 -5.69 -3.57
N VAL A 26 11.08 -4.50 -2.96
CA VAL A 26 12.24 -4.02 -2.20
C VAL A 26 12.41 -4.83 -0.93
N LEU A 27 11.31 -5.17 -0.24
CA LEU A 27 11.37 -6.01 0.96
C LEU A 27 11.89 -7.42 0.67
N ARG A 28 11.50 -8.01 -0.47
CA ARG A 28 12.05 -9.29 -0.92
C ARG A 28 13.55 -9.20 -1.19
N GLU A 29 13.98 -8.16 -1.90
CA GLU A 29 15.40 -7.94 -2.17
C GLU A 29 16.22 -7.76 -0.88
N LEU A 30 15.67 -7.03 0.11
CA LEU A 30 16.32 -6.85 1.41
C LEU A 30 16.46 -8.16 2.20
N LEU A 31 15.47 -9.06 2.12
CA LEU A 31 15.53 -10.38 2.75
C LEU A 31 16.59 -11.29 2.11
N GLU A 32 16.85 -11.14 0.82
CA GLU A 32 17.94 -11.83 0.12
C GLU A 32 19.32 -11.23 0.44
N GLN A 33 19.36 -9.99 0.94
CA GLN A 33 20.58 -9.25 1.25
C GLN A 33 20.70 -8.92 2.74
N PRO A 34 21.00 -9.91 3.61
CA PRO A 34 21.01 -9.74 5.06
C PRO A 34 21.98 -8.64 5.54
N ALA A 35 23.08 -8.41 4.80
CA ALA A 35 24.02 -7.34 5.12
C ALA A 35 23.42 -5.93 4.94
N LEU A 36 22.57 -5.73 3.93
CA LEU A 36 21.88 -4.45 3.74
C LEU A 36 20.81 -4.24 4.81
N LEU A 37 20.02 -5.29 5.06
CA LEU A 37 18.98 -5.27 6.09
C LEU A 37 19.58 -4.96 7.47
N ARG A 38 20.72 -5.57 7.82
CA ARG A 38 21.43 -5.31 9.09
C ARG A 38 21.93 -3.87 9.21
N ARG A 39 22.35 -3.23 8.12
CA ARG A 39 22.81 -1.82 8.13
C ARG A 39 21.68 -0.83 8.43
N MET A 40 20.44 -1.21 8.16
CA MET A 40 19.26 -0.38 8.41
C MET A 40 18.69 -0.57 9.82
N ALA A 41 18.97 -1.73 10.42
CA ALA A 41 18.41 -2.15 11.69
C ALA A 41 19.06 -1.46 12.91
N PRO A 42 18.32 -1.26 14.01
CA PRO A 42 18.87 -0.89 15.30
C PRO A 42 19.93 -1.89 15.77
N GLY A 43 21.04 -1.37 16.32
CA GLY A 43 22.18 -2.21 16.71
C GLY A 43 21.90 -3.18 17.87
N HIS A 44 20.89 -2.90 18.70
CA HIS A 44 20.49 -3.74 19.83
C HIS A 44 19.72 -5.00 19.40
N LEU A 45 19.14 -5.01 18.20
CA LEU A 45 18.45 -6.19 17.67
C LEU A 45 19.46 -7.22 17.17
N THR A 46 19.11 -8.49 17.31
CA THR A 46 19.82 -9.63 16.71
C THR A 46 19.47 -9.79 15.23
N ASP A 47 20.29 -10.51 14.48
CA ASP A 47 20.02 -10.76 13.05
C ASP A 47 18.72 -11.54 12.82
N ASP A 48 18.34 -12.41 13.77
CA ASP A 48 17.08 -13.16 13.74
C ASP A 48 15.87 -12.25 13.95
N GLU A 49 15.92 -11.37 14.96
CA GLU A 49 14.87 -10.38 15.20
C GLU A 49 14.71 -9.43 14.01
N VAL A 50 15.81 -8.98 13.43
CA VAL A 50 15.81 -8.12 12.25
C VAL A 50 15.15 -8.82 11.05
N ARG A 51 15.47 -10.10 10.83
CA ARG A 51 14.84 -10.90 9.78
C ARG A 51 13.34 -11.08 10.04
N ALA A 52 12.96 -11.47 11.25
CA ALA A 52 11.57 -11.68 11.62
C ALA A 52 10.71 -10.42 11.43
N ILE A 53 11.25 -9.25 11.79
CA ILE A 53 10.60 -7.97 11.56
C ILE A 53 10.43 -7.69 10.06
N ALA A 54 11.46 -7.94 9.24
CA ALA A 54 11.37 -7.75 7.79
C ALA A 54 10.40 -8.71 7.10
N GLU A 55 10.36 -9.98 7.52
CA GLU A 55 9.39 -10.96 7.04
C GLU A 55 7.96 -10.58 7.40
N LYS A 56 7.74 -10.11 8.62
CA LYS A 56 6.43 -9.58 9.06
C LYS A 56 6.00 -8.39 8.21
N ALA A 57 6.89 -7.42 7.99
CA ALA A 57 6.60 -6.25 7.16
C ALA A 57 6.23 -6.65 5.72
N LEU A 58 6.93 -7.63 5.14
CA LEU A 58 6.59 -8.17 3.83
C LEU A 58 5.19 -8.78 3.83
N ALA A 59 4.85 -9.60 4.83
CA ALA A 59 3.53 -10.21 4.94
C ALA A 59 2.41 -9.15 5.04
N ASP A 60 2.63 -8.09 5.83
CA ASP A 60 1.67 -7.00 6.01
C ASP A 60 1.47 -6.19 4.72
N VAL A 61 2.54 -5.89 3.98
CA VAL A 61 2.47 -5.21 2.67
C VAL A 61 1.73 -6.08 1.64
N VAL A 62 2.04 -7.37 1.56
CA VAL A 62 1.36 -8.32 0.67
C VAL A 62 -0.14 -8.38 1.00
N ALA A 63 -0.49 -8.50 2.29
CA ALA A 63 -1.88 -8.54 2.72
C ALA A 63 -2.64 -7.25 2.37
N ARG A 64 -1.99 -6.09 2.55
CA ARG A 64 -2.54 -4.78 2.16
C ARG A 64 -2.77 -4.67 0.67
N ASN A 65 -1.81 -5.11 -0.15
CA ASN A 65 -1.94 -5.12 -1.61
C ASN A 65 -3.07 -6.04 -2.07
N ALA A 66 -3.19 -7.22 -1.48
CA ALA A 66 -4.28 -8.15 -1.76
C ALA A 66 -5.65 -7.56 -1.38
N ALA A 67 -5.74 -6.91 -0.21
CA ALA A 67 -6.96 -6.23 0.21
C ALA A 67 -7.34 -5.06 -0.71
N ALA A 68 -6.35 -4.27 -1.14
CA ALA A 68 -6.56 -3.18 -2.10
C ALA A 68 -7.03 -3.72 -3.46
N ALA A 69 -6.45 -4.81 -3.95
CA ALA A 69 -6.86 -5.46 -5.18
C ALA A 69 -8.29 -6.02 -5.08
N ALA A 70 -8.65 -6.64 -3.96
CA ALA A 70 -10.01 -7.10 -3.69
C ALA A 70 -11.02 -5.94 -3.64
N ALA A 71 -10.66 -4.82 -3.01
CA ALA A 71 -11.50 -3.62 -2.98
C ALA A 71 -11.67 -3.01 -4.39
N ALA A 72 -10.61 -2.97 -5.19
CA ALA A 72 -10.67 -2.52 -6.58
C ALA A 72 -11.59 -3.41 -7.42
N ALA A 73 -11.55 -4.74 -7.23
CA ALA A 73 -12.42 -5.68 -7.92
C ALA A 73 -13.91 -5.51 -7.54
N LEU A 74 -14.21 -5.04 -6.33
CA LEU A 74 -15.57 -4.72 -5.89
C LEU A 74 -16.08 -3.37 -6.41
N LEU A 75 -15.16 -2.47 -6.77
CA LEU A 75 -15.44 -1.13 -7.30
C LEU A 75 -15.48 -1.09 -8.83
N GLU A 76 -14.96 -2.11 -9.52
CA GLU A 76 -15.30 -2.33 -10.94
C GLU A 76 -16.79 -2.69 -11.03
N PRO A 77 -17.67 -1.81 -11.57
CA PRO A 77 -19.01 -2.25 -11.87
C PRO A 77 -18.88 -3.38 -12.89
N ALA A 78 -19.66 -4.44 -12.73
CA ALA A 78 -19.75 -5.55 -13.65
C ALA A 78 -19.92 -5.06 -15.12
N GLN A 79 -18.82 -4.75 -15.82
CA GLN A 79 -18.78 -4.50 -17.25
C GLN A 79 -18.74 -5.82 -18.01
N SER A 80 -19.49 -6.80 -17.49
CA SER A 80 -19.80 -8.05 -18.16
C SER A 80 -21.31 -8.11 -18.34
N GLN A 81 -21.83 -7.31 -19.28
CA GLN A 81 -22.94 -7.66 -20.19
C GLN A 81 -23.16 -6.57 -21.26
N PRO A 82 -23.69 -6.92 -22.44
CA PRO A 82 -22.95 -6.85 -23.69
C PRO A 82 -23.36 -5.65 -24.54
N ALA A 83 -22.55 -5.39 -25.56
CA ALA A 83 -22.90 -4.56 -26.70
C ALA A 83 -24.19 -5.08 -27.37
N ALA A 84 -25.35 -4.53 -26.98
CA ALA A 84 -26.55 -4.31 -27.79
C ALA A 84 -27.77 -4.10 -26.89
N ALA A 85 -28.11 -2.84 -26.58
CA ALA A 85 -29.50 -2.40 -26.45
C ALA A 85 -29.54 -0.89 -26.19
N LEU A 86 -29.50 -0.13 -27.28
CA LEU A 86 -30.34 1.05 -27.52
C LEU A 86 -31.16 1.54 -26.32
N TRP A 87 -30.70 2.58 -25.63
CA TRP A 87 -31.60 3.51 -24.99
C TRP A 87 -31.13 4.94 -25.26
N HIS A 88 -31.80 5.55 -26.22
CA HIS A 88 -31.64 6.94 -26.61
C HIS A 88 -32.01 7.84 -25.42
N TRP A 89 -31.12 8.78 -25.08
CA TRP A 89 -31.45 9.88 -24.18
C TRP A 89 -32.49 10.78 -24.86
N PRO A 90 -33.64 11.11 -24.24
CA PRO A 90 -34.47 12.17 -24.77
C PRO A 90 -33.78 13.50 -24.46
N THR A 91 -33.65 14.29 -25.52
CA THR A 91 -33.29 15.70 -25.58
C THR A 91 -34.00 16.54 -24.51
N LEU A 92 -33.41 16.71 -23.32
CA LEU A 92 -33.99 17.52 -22.24
C LEU A 92 -33.18 18.75 -21.84
N PHE A 93 -32.13 19.12 -22.58
CA PHE A 93 -31.41 20.37 -22.34
C PHE A 93 -31.47 21.30 -23.55
N SER A 94 -32.69 21.78 -23.87
CA SER A 94 -32.95 22.83 -24.88
C SER A 94 -33.34 24.16 -24.21
N TRP A 95 -32.56 24.65 -23.24
CA TRP A 95 -32.84 25.92 -22.55
C TRP A 95 -31.74 26.98 -22.65
N PHE A 96 -30.65 26.73 -23.38
CA PHE A 96 -29.67 27.78 -23.68
C PHE A 96 -29.97 28.41 -25.04
N ARG A 97 -30.85 29.42 -25.05
CA ARG A 97 -30.97 30.37 -26.15
C ARG A 97 -30.23 31.66 -25.75
N PRO A 98 -29.06 31.99 -26.35
CA PRO A 98 -28.56 33.34 -26.27
C PRO A 98 -29.33 34.21 -27.28
N PRO A 99 -29.78 35.41 -26.91
CA PRO A 99 -30.28 36.37 -27.88
C PRO A 99 -29.15 37.29 -28.37
N ARG A 100 -29.42 37.93 -29.52
CA ARG A 100 -28.78 39.11 -30.12
C ARG A 100 -27.67 38.78 -31.13
N ARG A 101 -27.58 39.46 -32.27
CA ARG A 101 -28.18 40.73 -32.71
C ARG A 101 -28.20 40.78 -34.22
#